data_AF-A0A820WRZ6-F1
#
_entry.id   AF-A0A820WRZ6-F1
#
_cell.length_a   1.000
_cell.length_b   1.000
_cell.length_c   1.000
_cell.angle_alpha   90.00
_cell.angle_beta   90.00
_cell.angle_gamma   90.00
#
_symmetry.space_group_name_H-M   'P 1'
#
loop_
_entity.id
_entity.type
_entity.pdbx_description
1 polymer ?
#
loop_
_entity_poly.entity_id
_entity_poly.type
_entity_poly.pdbx_seq_one_letter_code
_entity_poly.pdbx_strand_id
1 'polypeptide(L)'
;MSVNKNRDDSKGDSDGDNDSYKCVGQRIDVYTNHFPIKFSERSNGTVFYQFDVKVEILMLDGSWHSWHSCNRDERLQVLKAIIQQEHFPFVWYDDEKYLYAKEDLTLKFKKKYQCEISHEITGQKNKYRFLIFNLVKTYELQSIFDFIQKRILVRPHDPVRILETLFKQTQISNMITIESQFFPKPQRLDDIGCGTGIVLGFYQGIVLGECGPTLNINNKFGCFYQNYNLVQFITCYLNYNIRKHGEFYMKNNFF
;
A
#
# COMPACT_ATOMS: atom_id res chain seq x y z
N MET A 1 -63.99 -8.23 61.29
CA MET A 1 -64.68 -8.59 60.04
C MET A 1 -63.66 -9.21 59.11
N SER A 2 -63.87 -10.48 58.78
CA SER A 2 -63.28 -11.22 57.66
C SER A 2 -63.29 -10.34 56.38
N VAL A 3 -62.37 -10.43 55.42
CA VAL A 3 -61.87 -11.57 54.65
C VAL A 3 -60.54 -11.10 54.02
N ASN A 4 -59.40 -11.77 54.23
CA ASN A 4 -58.79 -12.78 53.33
C ASN A 4 -58.68 -12.29 51.86
N LYS A 5 -57.58 -12.42 51.12
CA LYS A 5 -56.61 -13.52 51.06
C LYS A 5 -55.45 -13.07 50.15
N ASN A 6 -54.22 -13.45 50.53
CA ASN A 6 -53.16 -14.05 49.70
C ASN A 6 -52.63 -13.27 48.48
N ARG A 7 -51.32 -13.23 48.17
CA ARG A 7 -50.15 -14.01 48.59
C ARG A 7 -48.93 -13.39 47.88
N ASP A 8 -47.76 -13.52 48.51
CA ASP A 8 -46.44 -13.89 47.95
C ASP A 8 -45.89 -13.08 46.74
N ASP A 9 -44.60 -12.79 46.58
CA ASP A 9 -43.39 -13.01 47.35
C ASP A 9 -42.28 -12.24 46.60
N SER A 10 -41.36 -11.67 47.36
CA SER A 10 -39.92 -11.51 47.11
C SER A 10 -39.34 -11.02 45.76
N LYS A 11 -38.39 -10.07 45.95
CA LYS A 11 -37.10 -9.86 45.25
C LYS A 11 -37.05 -9.11 43.92
N GLY A 12 -36.21 -8.08 43.94
CA GLY A 12 -35.62 -7.45 42.77
C GLY A 12 -34.48 -6.54 43.23
N ASP A 13 -33.35 -7.15 43.61
CA ASP A 13 -32.05 -6.48 43.54
C ASP A 13 -31.88 -6.03 42.09
N SER A 14 -31.91 -4.73 41.85
CA SER A 14 -31.50 -4.16 40.57
C SER A 14 -30.07 -3.68 40.71
N ASP A 15 -29.15 -4.52 40.25
CA ASP A 15 -27.77 -4.16 39.90
C ASP A 15 -27.81 -2.92 38.99
N GLY A 16 -27.49 -1.77 39.57
CA GLY A 16 -27.34 -0.51 38.87
C GLY A 16 -25.95 -0.43 38.26
N ASP A 17 -25.71 -1.18 37.19
CA ASP A 17 -24.52 -1.08 36.35
C ASP A 17 -24.64 0.19 35.48
N ASN A 18 -24.50 1.35 36.14
CA ASN A 18 -24.40 2.65 35.49
C ASN A 18 -22.98 3.16 35.71
N ASP A 19 -22.05 2.57 34.97
CA ASP A 19 -20.68 3.04 34.87
C ASP A 19 -20.66 4.33 34.01
N SER A 20 -21.23 5.38 34.58
CA SER A 20 -21.19 6.72 34.00
C SER A 20 -19.74 7.16 34.05
N TYR A 21 -19.08 7.27 32.89
CA TYR A 21 -17.79 7.91 32.78
C TYR A 21 -17.85 9.28 33.47
N LYS A 22 -17.31 9.38 34.70
CA LYS A 22 -17.12 10.65 35.39
C LYS A 22 -16.05 11.41 34.61
N CYS A 23 -16.47 12.26 33.67
CA CYS A 23 -15.58 13.14 32.93
C CYS A 23 -14.96 14.16 33.88
N VAL A 24 -13.72 13.90 34.30
CA VAL A 24 -12.86 14.89 34.94
C VAL A 24 -12.13 15.66 33.83
N GLY A 25 -12.18 16.99 33.88
CA GLY A 25 -11.40 17.86 32.99
C GLY A 25 -12.23 18.85 32.18
N GLN A 26 -11.55 19.88 31.68
CA GLN A 26 -12.13 20.86 30.76
C GLN A 26 -12.19 20.27 29.35
N ARG A 27 -13.31 20.45 28.66
CA ARG A 27 -13.44 20.07 27.25
C ARG A 27 -12.58 20.97 26.38
N ILE A 28 -11.83 20.36 25.48
CA ILE A 28 -11.01 21.04 24.48
C ILE A 28 -11.28 20.42 23.11
N ASP A 29 -11.28 21.26 22.09
CA ASP A 29 -11.34 20.80 20.71
C ASP A 29 -9.93 20.47 20.22
N VAL A 30 -9.76 19.28 19.66
CA VAL A 30 -8.48 18.79 19.15
C VAL A 30 -8.59 18.42 17.69
N TYR A 31 -7.60 18.82 16.91
CA TYR A 31 -7.43 18.34 15.55
C TYR A 31 -6.55 17.11 15.56
N THR A 32 -6.94 16.12 14.78
CA THR A 32 -6.16 14.91 14.57
C THR A 32 -5.76 14.81 13.11
N ASN A 33 -4.78 13.97 12.86
CA ASN A 33 -4.29 13.66 11.54
C ASN A 33 -5.05 12.47 10.91
N HIS A 34 -6.28 12.25 11.36
CA HIS A 34 -7.19 11.22 10.88
C HIS A 34 -8.26 11.83 9.98
N PHE A 35 -8.29 11.40 8.72
CA PHE A 35 -9.20 11.91 7.70
C PHE A 35 -10.35 10.91 7.49
N PRO A 36 -11.62 11.26 7.73
CA PRO A 36 -12.74 10.33 7.59
C PRO A 36 -12.88 9.78 6.17
N ILE A 37 -13.02 8.46 6.05
CA ILE A 37 -13.31 7.79 4.77
C ILE A 37 -14.82 7.66 4.64
N LYS A 38 -15.38 8.32 3.61
CA LYS A 38 -16.82 8.22 3.30
C LYS A 38 -17.04 7.18 2.23
N PHE A 39 -17.89 6.20 2.54
CA PHE A 39 -18.38 5.22 1.58
C PHE A 39 -19.73 5.71 1.03
N SER A 40 -20.00 5.43 -0.24
CA SER A 40 -21.32 5.70 -0.82
C SER A 40 -22.35 4.72 -0.27
N GLU A 41 -23.63 5.10 -0.24
CA GLU A 41 -24.71 4.19 0.21
C GLU A 41 -24.78 2.89 -0.60
N ARG A 42 -24.39 2.96 -1.88
CA ARG A 42 -24.27 1.81 -2.79
C ARG A 42 -23.09 0.89 -2.47
N SER A 43 -22.24 1.26 -1.51
CA SER A 43 -21.09 0.45 -1.10
C SER A 43 -21.50 -0.73 -0.21
N ASN A 44 -22.70 -0.70 0.37
CA ASN A 44 -23.27 -1.83 1.10
C ASN A 44 -23.45 -3.02 0.15
N GLY A 45 -22.83 -4.15 0.49
CA GLY A 45 -22.79 -5.34 -0.36
C GLY A 45 -21.72 -5.32 -1.46
N THR A 46 -20.80 -4.35 -1.46
CA THR A 46 -19.64 -4.42 -2.37
C THR A 46 -18.76 -5.62 -2.00
N VAL A 47 -18.48 -6.46 -3.01
CA VAL A 47 -17.57 -7.59 -2.90
C VAL A 47 -16.29 -7.28 -3.66
N PHE A 48 -15.16 -7.57 -3.04
CA PHE A 48 -13.84 -7.54 -3.67
C PHE A 48 -13.43 -8.96 -4.05
N TYR A 49 -12.93 -9.12 -5.26
CA TYR A 49 -12.41 -10.37 -5.79
C TYR A 49 -10.89 -10.29 -5.78
N GLN A 50 -10.23 -11.29 -5.21
CA GLN A 50 -8.76 -11.41 -5.19
C GLN A 50 -8.33 -12.51 -6.15
N PHE A 51 -7.42 -12.19 -7.07
CA PHE A 51 -6.87 -13.11 -8.06
C PHE A 51 -5.37 -13.30 -7.86
N ASP A 52 -4.90 -14.53 -8.04
CA ASP A 52 -3.46 -14.81 -8.16
C ASP A 52 -3.00 -14.42 -9.57
N VAL A 53 -1.96 -13.59 -9.64
CA VAL A 53 -1.38 -13.11 -10.90
C VAL A 53 0.13 -13.32 -10.95
N LYS A 54 0.68 -13.34 -12.16
CA LYS A 54 2.12 -13.41 -12.40
C LYS A 54 2.50 -12.63 -13.65
N VAL A 55 3.64 -11.98 -13.57
CA VAL A 55 4.31 -11.35 -14.71
C VAL A 55 5.53 -12.19 -15.05
N GLU A 56 5.73 -12.42 -16.34
CA GLU A 56 6.87 -13.13 -16.88
C GLU A 56 7.48 -12.36 -18.05
N ILE A 57 8.80 -12.47 -18.20
CA ILE A 57 9.56 -11.87 -19.30
C ILE A 57 10.06 -12.97 -20.25
N LEU A 58 10.07 -12.69 -21.54
CA LEU A 58 10.65 -13.55 -22.56
C LEU A 58 12.16 -13.30 -22.65
N MET A 59 12.95 -14.34 -22.40
CA MET A 59 14.40 -14.31 -22.46
C MET A 59 14.90 -14.56 -23.90
N LEU A 60 16.19 -14.30 -24.15
CA LEU A 60 16.82 -14.47 -25.46
C LEU A 60 16.85 -15.93 -25.95
N ASP A 61 16.87 -16.89 -25.02
CA ASP A 61 16.79 -18.32 -25.31
C ASP A 61 15.36 -18.80 -25.64
N GLY A 62 14.39 -17.87 -25.66
CA GLY A 62 12.98 -18.15 -25.93
C GLY A 62 12.18 -18.64 -24.72
N SER A 63 12.81 -18.76 -23.54
CA SER A 63 12.16 -19.20 -22.32
C SER A 63 11.43 -18.05 -21.59
N TRP A 64 10.41 -18.39 -20.80
CA TRP A 64 9.65 -17.43 -19.98
C TRP A 64 10.10 -17.50 -18.53
N HIS A 65 10.60 -16.39 -18.00
CA HIS A 65 11.09 -16.30 -16.62
C HIS A 65 10.15 -15.49 -15.71
N SER A 66 9.99 -15.97 -14.48
CA SER A 66 9.09 -15.46 -13.44
C SER A 66 9.68 -14.32 -12.61
N TRP A 67 8.81 -13.54 -11.95
CA TRP A 67 8.98 -12.63 -10.78
C TRP A 67 10.40 -12.15 -10.44
N HIS A 68 11.33 -13.05 -10.14
CA HIS A 68 12.71 -12.71 -9.77
C HIS A 68 13.45 -11.97 -10.91
N SER A 69 12.97 -12.12 -12.15
CA SER A 69 13.54 -11.46 -13.32
C SER A 69 12.88 -10.14 -13.70
N CYS A 70 11.79 -9.74 -13.04
CA CYS A 70 11.07 -8.49 -13.34
C CYS A 70 11.04 -7.61 -12.11
N ASN A 71 11.56 -6.38 -12.22
CA ASN A 71 11.50 -5.45 -11.08
C ASN A 71 10.05 -4.96 -10.84
N ARG A 72 9.81 -4.32 -9.70
CA ARG A 72 8.48 -3.81 -9.32
C ARG A 72 7.91 -2.84 -10.35
N ASP A 73 8.71 -1.92 -10.86
CA ASP A 73 8.27 -0.88 -11.80
C ASP A 73 7.89 -1.50 -13.15
N GLU A 74 8.64 -2.49 -13.65
CA GLU A 74 8.32 -3.24 -14.88
C GLU A 74 6.98 -3.97 -14.77
N ARG A 75 6.74 -4.67 -13.65
CA ARG A 75 5.47 -5.37 -13.41
C ARG A 75 4.28 -4.42 -13.43
N LEU A 76 4.44 -3.24 -12.84
CA LEU A 76 3.42 -2.20 -12.88
C LEU A 76 3.20 -1.65 -14.29
N GLN A 77 4.26 -1.45 -15.08
CA GLN A 77 4.13 -1.03 -16.48
C GLN A 77 3.42 -2.08 -17.33
N VAL A 78 3.71 -3.37 -17.15
CA VAL A 78 2.99 -4.49 -17.79
C VAL A 78 1.51 -4.40 -17.46
N LEU A 79 1.18 -4.29 -16.18
CA LEU A 79 -0.21 -4.22 -15.76
C LEU A 79 -0.94 -3.02 -16.38
N LYS A 80 -0.32 -1.83 -16.38
CA LYS A 80 -0.88 -0.62 -17.01
C LYS A 80 -1.12 -0.82 -18.52
N ALA A 81 -0.15 -1.41 -19.22
CA ALA A 81 -0.26 -1.69 -20.64
C ALA A 81 -1.42 -2.66 -20.94
N ILE A 82 -1.54 -3.75 -20.16
CA ILE A 82 -2.63 -4.73 -20.34
C ILE A 82 -3.99 -4.13 -20.00
N ILE A 83 -4.11 -3.38 -18.91
CA ILE A 83 -5.36 -2.70 -18.54
C ILE A 83 -5.84 -1.79 -19.68
N GLN A 84 -4.92 -1.04 -20.28
CA GLN A 84 -5.22 -0.15 -21.40
C GLN A 84 -5.58 -0.91 -22.68
N GLN A 85 -4.85 -1.97 -23.03
CA GLN A 85 -5.07 -2.74 -24.26
C GLN A 85 -6.40 -3.51 -24.23
N GLU A 86 -6.66 -4.18 -23.10
CA GLU A 86 -7.78 -5.11 -22.96
C GLU A 86 -8.99 -4.45 -22.29
N HIS A 87 -8.90 -3.15 -21.97
CA HIS A 87 -9.97 -2.37 -21.33
C HIS A 87 -10.48 -3.02 -20.04
N PHE A 88 -9.53 -3.41 -19.17
CA PHE A 88 -9.89 -4.00 -17.89
C PHE A 88 -10.77 -3.03 -17.08
N PRO A 89 -11.66 -3.57 -16.24
CA PRO A 89 -12.36 -2.74 -15.26
C PRO A 89 -11.34 -2.12 -14.30
N PHE A 90 -11.84 -1.27 -13.41
CA PHE A 90 -11.03 -0.73 -12.34
C PHE A 90 -10.47 -1.86 -11.44
N VAL A 91 -9.15 -2.05 -11.50
CA VAL A 91 -8.40 -3.05 -10.74
C VAL A 91 -7.26 -2.40 -9.95
N TRP A 92 -6.83 -3.07 -8.88
CA TRP A 92 -5.68 -2.65 -8.07
C TRP A 92 -4.78 -3.84 -7.79
N TYR A 93 -3.48 -3.61 -7.75
CA TYR A 93 -2.43 -4.62 -7.67
C TYR A 93 -1.57 -4.34 -6.45
N ASP A 94 -1.23 -5.38 -5.70
CA ASP A 94 -0.37 -5.24 -4.52
C ASP A 94 1.13 -5.16 -4.83
N ASP A 95 1.49 -4.93 -6.09
CA ASP A 95 2.86 -4.95 -6.61
C ASP A 95 3.57 -6.31 -6.51
N GLU A 96 2.81 -7.34 -6.16
CA GLU A 96 3.32 -8.65 -5.84
C GLU A 96 2.52 -9.74 -6.55
N LYS A 97 1.63 -10.41 -5.83
CA LYS A 97 1.00 -11.66 -6.24
C LYS A 97 -0.47 -11.47 -6.55
N TYR A 98 -1.11 -10.44 -6.00
CA TYR A 98 -2.54 -10.34 -5.99
C TYR A 98 -3.03 -9.13 -6.77
N LEU A 99 -3.92 -9.42 -7.73
CA LEU A 99 -4.76 -8.42 -8.36
C LEU A 99 -6.15 -8.46 -7.72
N TYR A 100 -6.75 -7.30 -7.54
CA TYR A 100 -8.06 -7.17 -6.94
C TYR A 100 -9.00 -6.40 -7.87
N ALA A 101 -10.28 -6.75 -7.85
CA ALA A 101 -11.31 -6.11 -8.65
C ALA A 101 -12.67 -6.09 -7.94
N LYS A 102 -13.61 -5.30 -8.45
CA LYS A 102 -15.02 -5.31 -8.02
C LYS A 102 -15.90 -6.32 -8.78
N GLU A 103 -15.33 -6.97 -9.79
CA GLU A 103 -16.02 -7.99 -10.58
C GLU A 103 -15.12 -9.21 -10.80
N ASP A 104 -15.74 -10.36 -11.10
CA ASP A 104 -15.00 -11.58 -11.40
C ASP A 104 -14.38 -11.51 -12.80
N LEU A 105 -13.06 -11.27 -12.84
CA LEU A 105 -12.30 -11.19 -14.08
C LEU A 105 -12.31 -12.53 -14.82
N THR A 106 -12.40 -13.67 -14.13
CA THR A 106 -12.28 -15.00 -14.78
C THR A 106 -13.45 -15.34 -15.71
N LEU A 107 -14.58 -14.64 -15.58
CA LEU A 107 -15.77 -14.84 -16.40
C LEU A 107 -15.70 -14.12 -17.75
N LYS A 108 -15.04 -12.95 -17.79
CA LYS A 108 -15.03 -12.06 -18.96
C LYS A 108 -13.67 -11.99 -19.65
N PHE A 109 -12.60 -12.25 -18.92
CA PHE A 109 -11.23 -12.00 -19.34
C PHE A 109 -10.46 -13.32 -19.53
N LYS A 110 -9.54 -13.31 -20.50
CA LYS A 110 -8.59 -14.40 -20.74
C LYS A 110 -7.68 -14.61 -19.51
N LYS A 111 -7.10 -15.80 -19.40
CA LYS A 111 -6.11 -16.11 -18.36
C LYS A 111 -4.69 -15.62 -18.67
N LYS A 112 -4.42 -15.24 -19.92
CA LYS A 112 -3.06 -14.90 -20.39
C LYS A 112 -3.11 -13.74 -21.38
N TYR A 113 -2.22 -12.78 -21.15
CA TYR A 113 -2.02 -11.60 -21.98
C TYR A 113 -0.55 -11.40 -22.28
N GLN A 114 -0.25 -10.68 -23.36
CA GLN A 114 1.11 -10.36 -23.74
C GLN A 114 1.19 -8.91 -24.16
N CYS A 115 2.27 -8.25 -23.78
CA CYS A 115 2.58 -6.89 -24.21
C CYS A 115 4.08 -6.74 -24.44
N GLU A 116 4.45 -5.67 -25.10
CA GLU A 116 5.84 -5.30 -25.33
C GLU A 116 6.08 -3.94 -24.66
N ILE A 117 7.14 -3.85 -23.86
CA ILE A 117 7.52 -2.63 -23.16
C ILE A 117 8.93 -2.25 -23.59
N SER A 118 9.09 -0.98 -23.94
CA SER A 118 10.38 -0.38 -24.24
C SER A 118 11.02 0.12 -22.96
N HIS A 119 12.24 -0.30 -22.68
CA HIS A 119 13.03 0.23 -21.58
C HIS A 119 13.39 1.70 -21.87
N GLU A 120 13.13 2.60 -20.91
CA GLU A 120 13.24 4.05 -21.11
C GLU A 120 14.66 4.50 -21.51
N ILE A 121 15.70 3.90 -20.90
CA ILE A 121 17.10 4.29 -21.14
C ILE A 121 17.70 3.64 -22.39
N THR A 122 17.55 2.32 -22.55
CA THR A 122 18.21 1.57 -23.62
C THR A 122 17.39 1.51 -24.91
N GLY A 123 16.10 1.83 -24.86
CA GLY A 123 15.16 1.64 -25.97
C GLY A 123 14.88 0.17 -26.30
N GLN A 124 15.47 -0.77 -25.57
CA GLN A 124 15.31 -2.20 -25.79
C GLN A 124 13.86 -2.59 -25.53
N LYS A 125 13.28 -3.36 -26.45
CA LYS A 125 11.92 -3.86 -26.33
C LYS A 125 11.93 -5.26 -25.74
N ASN A 126 11.28 -5.40 -24.60
CA ASN A 126 11.11 -6.67 -23.92
C ASN A 126 9.65 -7.12 -24.02
N LYS A 127 9.46 -8.40 -24.32
CA LYS A 127 8.12 -9.01 -24.37
C LYS A 127 7.79 -9.58 -23.00
N TYR A 128 6.62 -9.20 -22.52
CA TYR A 128 6.09 -9.63 -21.24
C TYR A 128 4.81 -10.42 -21.42
N ARG A 129 4.52 -11.24 -20.42
CA ARG A 129 3.29 -12.00 -20.30
C ARG A 129 2.69 -11.76 -18.92
N PHE A 130 1.41 -11.42 -18.89
CA PHE A 130 0.61 -11.30 -17.68
C PHE A 130 -0.37 -12.48 -17.59
N LEU A 131 -0.37 -13.16 -16.45
CA LEU A 131 -1.17 -14.34 -16.19
C LEU A 131 -2.12 -14.10 -15.03
N ILE A 132 -3.39 -14.47 -15.21
CA ILE A 132 -4.41 -14.55 -14.15
C ILE A 132 -4.74 -16.03 -13.96
N PHE A 133 -4.31 -16.62 -12.84
CA PHE A 133 -4.39 -18.07 -12.63
C PHE A 133 -5.77 -18.49 -12.14
N ASN A 134 -6.21 -17.87 -11.05
CA ASN A 134 -7.38 -18.28 -10.28
C ASN A 134 -7.96 -17.10 -9.50
N LEU A 135 -9.28 -17.12 -9.35
CA LEU A 135 -9.95 -16.43 -8.26
C LEU A 135 -9.58 -17.14 -6.96
N VAL A 136 -8.91 -16.43 -6.05
CA VAL A 136 -8.43 -16.96 -4.78
C VAL A 136 -9.54 -16.91 -3.75
N LYS A 137 -10.13 -15.73 -3.57
CA LYS A 137 -11.10 -15.45 -2.51
C LYS A 137 -11.91 -14.20 -2.83
N THR A 138 -13.09 -14.12 -2.23
CA THR A 138 -13.93 -12.93 -2.23
C THR A 138 -14.01 -12.35 -0.82
N TYR A 139 -14.18 -11.03 -0.74
CA TYR A 139 -14.25 -10.30 0.52
C TYR A 139 -15.38 -9.29 0.49
N GLU A 140 -16.23 -9.31 1.51
CA GLU A 140 -17.32 -8.37 1.64
C GLU A 140 -16.84 -7.11 2.38
N LEU A 141 -17.03 -5.95 1.76
CA LEU A 141 -16.76 -4.66 2.38
C LEU A 141 -17.63 -4.46 3.65
N GLN A 142 -18.79 -5.11 3.70
CA GLN A 142 -19.72 -5.07 4.83
C GLN A 142 -19.06 -5.42 6.17
N SER A 143 -18.07 -6.33 6.15
CA SER A 143 -17.32 -6.71 7.35
C SER A 143 -16.63 -5.53 8.04
N ILE A 144 -16.22 -4.49 7.31
CA ILE A 144 -15.65 -3.26 7.90
C ILE A 144 -16.72 -2.52 8.72
N PHE A 145 -17.93 -2.39 8.18
CA PHE A 145 -19.03 -1.72 8.88
C PHE A 145 -19.52 -2.54 10.07
N ASP A 146 -19.61 -3.86 9.93
CA ASP A 146 -19.99 -4.74 11.02
C ASP A 146 -18.98 -4.68 12.18
N PHE A 147 -17.69 -4.53 11.88
CA PHE A 147 -16.66 -4.33 12.91
C PHE A 147 -16.81 -2.99 13.62
N ILE A 148 -16.99 -1.89 12.89
CA ILE A 148 -17.18 -0.54 13.46
C ILE A 148 -18.44 -0.50 14.34
N GLN A 149 -19.51 -1.17 13.92
CA GLN A 149 -20.77 -1.28 14.66
C GLN A 149 -20.73 -2.32 15.78
N LYS A 150 -19.55 -2.91 16.07
CA LYS A 150 -19.33 -3.92 17.11
C LYS A 150 -20.19 -5.19 16.95
N ARG A 151 -20.66 -5.48 15.73
CA ARG A 151 -21.36 -6.74 15.39
C ARG A 151 -20.41 -7.92 15.27
N ILE A 152 -19.16 -7.64 14.88
CA ILE A 152 -18.06 -8.60 14.92
C ILE A 152 -16.93 -8.05 15.80
N LEU A 153 -16.25 -8.95 16.52
CA LEU A 153 -15.17 -8.60 17.44
C LEU A 153 -13.79 -8.61 16.75
N VAL A 154 -13.64 -9.39 15.68
CA VAL A 154 -12.37 -9.57 14.98
C VAL A 154 -12.22 -8.52 13.89
N ARG A 155 -11.07 -7.84 13.86
CA ARG A 155 -10.76 -6.84 12.84
C ARG A 155 -10.69 -7.50 11.45
N PRO A 156 -11.40 -6.98 10.44
CA PRO A 156 -11.35 -7.50 9.07
C PRO A 156 -10.05 -7.06 8.38
N HIS A 157 -8.97 -7.80 8.61
CA HIS A 157 -7.64 -7.46 8.07
C HIS A 157 -7.59 -7.43 6.54
N ASP A 158 -8.15 -8.44 5.86
CA ASP A 158 -8.06 -8.53 4.40
C ASP A 158 -8.82 -7.39 3.68
N PRO A 159 -10.09 -7.08 4.00
CA PRO A 159 -10.78 -5.92 3.41
C PRO A 159 -10.05 -4.60 3.64
N VAL A 160 -9.48 -4.40 4.83
CA VAL A 160 -8.69 -3.19 5.14
C VAL A 160 -7.44 -3.14 4.26
N ARG A 161 -6.69 -4.25 4.15
CA ARG A 161 -5.50 -4.34 3.29
C ARG A 161 -5.83 -4.05 1.83
N ILE A 162 -6.94 -4.58 1.33
CA ILE A 162 -7.42 -4.35 -0.05
C ILE A 162 -7.67 -2.86 -0.30
N LEU A 163 -8.33 -2.17 0.64
CA LEU A 163 -8.54 -0.72 0.55
C LEU A 163 -7.23 0.07 0.66
N GLU A 164 -6.31 -0.34 1.53
CA GLU A 164 -4.99 0.28 1.61
C GLU A 164 -4.24 0.15 0.27
N THR A 165 -4.19 -1.04 -0.33
CA THR A 165 -3.61 -1.26 -1.65
C THR A 165 -4.24 -0.35 -2.71
N LEU A 166 -5.56 -0.21 -2.70
CA LEU A 166 -6.27 0.70 -3.59
C LEU A 166 -5.77 2.15 -3.45
N PHE A 167 -5.66 2.68 -2.23
CA PHE A 167 -5.14 4.03 -2.03
C PHE A 167 -3.67 4.16 -2.46
N LYS A 168 -2.85 3.13 -2.20
CA LYS A 168 -1.44 3.09 -2.59
C LYS A 168 -1.24 3.11 -4.11
N GLN A 169 -2.12 2.45 -4.88
CA GLN A 169 -2.02 2.34 -6.34
C GLN A 169 -1.82 3.70 -7.04
N THR A 170 -2.44 4.75 -6.51
CA THR A 170 -2.36 6.12 -7.07
C THR A 170 -0.99 6.77 -6.86
N GLN A 171 -0.21 6.32 -5.87
CA GLN A 171 1.06 6.92 -5.45
C GLN A 171 2.28 6.16 -5.99
N ILE A 172 2.15 4.86 -6.26
CA ILE A 172 3.27 3.96 -6.55
C ILE A 172 4.13 4.42 -7.75
N SER A 173 3.54 5.04 -8.78
CA SER A 173 4.34 5.48 -9.94
C SER A 173 5.26 6.65 -9.64
N ASN A 174 4.92 7.49 -8.66
CA ASN A 174 5.58 8.78 -8.45
C ASN A 174 6.40 8.82 -7.14
N MET A 175 6.23 7.82 -6.28
CA MET A 175 6.84 7.76 -4.94
C MET A 175 7.58 6.45 -4.70
N ILE A 176 8.72 6.54 -4.03
CA ILE A 176 9.39 5.44 -3.34
C ILE A 176 8.46 5.00 -2.22
N THR A 177 8.01 3.76 -2.29
CA THR A 177 7.08 3.19 -1.30
C THR A 177 7.80 2.13 -0.50
N ILE A 178 7.91 2.35 0.81
CA ILE A 178 8.44 1.41 1.80
C ILE A 178 7.29 1.06 2.75
N GLU A 179 6.71 -0.14 2.59
CA GLU A 179 5.52 -0.59 3.31
C GLU A 179 4.33 0.39 3.16
N SER A 180 4.07 1.20 4.19
CA SER A 180 3.01 2.22 4.26
C SER A 180 3.60 3.64 4.37
N GLN A 181 4.86 3.81 4.00
CA GLN A 181 5.57 5.08 3.94
C GLN A 181 5.88 5.44 2.50
N PHE A 182 5.68 6.72 2.17
CA PHE A 182 5.78 7.24 0.82
C PHE A 182 6.72 8.42 0.80
N PHE A 183 7.76 8.29 -0.03
CA PHE A 183 8.77 9.32 -0.24
C PHE A 183 8.81 9.66 -1.74
N PRO A 184 8.88 10.92 -2.14
CA PRO A 184 8.94 11.32 -3.56
C PRO A 184 10.20 10.79 -4.28
N LYS A 185 10.04 10.23 -5.50
CA LYS A 185 11.15 9.64 -6.31
C LYS A 185 12.18 10.67 -6.80
N PRO A 186 11.80 11.87 -7.29
CA PRO A 186 12.77 12.84 -7.80
C PRO A 186 13.05 13.90 -6.73
N GLN A 187 14.09 13.72 -5.91
CA GLN A 187 14.44 14.76 -4.94
C GLN A 187 15.93 15.05 -4.79
N ARG A 188 16.18 16.36 -4.71
CA ARG A 188 17.32 16.95 -4.03
C ARG A 188 17.09 16.71 -2.54
N LEU A 189 17.82 15.75 -1.97
CA LEU A 189 17.73 15.45 -0.54
C LEU A 189 18.46 16.54 0.25
N ASP A 190 17.99 16.84 1.45
CA ASP A 190 18.71 17.71 2.38
C ASP A 190 19.96 16.96 2.86
N ASP A 191 21.13 17.43 2.44
CA ASP A 191 22.40 16.75 2.69
C ASP A 191 22.71 16.70 4.20
N ILE A 192 22.96 15.50 4.69
CA ILE A 192 23.37 15.25 6.08
C ILE A 192 24.79 14.68 6.17
N GLY A 193 25.52 14.65 5.04
CA GLY A 193 26.88 14.14 4.94
C GLY A 193 26.95 12.67 4.49
N CYS A 194 28.18 12.21 4.27
CA CYS A 194 28.51 10.82 3.89
C CYS A 194 27.77 10.31 2.63
N GLY A 195 27.37 11.21 1.73
CA GLY A 195 26.60 10.84 0.54
C GLY A 195 25.14 10.48 0.80
N THR A 196 24.60 10.86 1.96
CA THR A 196 23.21 10.63 2.35
C THR A 196 22.46 11.95 2.52
N GLY A 197 21.14 11.89 2.35
CA GLY A 197 20.28 13.03 2.59
C GLY A 197 18.94 12.63 3.18
N ILE A 198 18.30 13.59 3.83
CA ILE A 198 16.97 13.45 4.42
C ILE A 198 15.91 13.91 3.41
N VAL A 199 14.77 13.22 3.42
CA VAL A 199 13.56 13.58 2.69
C VAL A 199 12.36 13.54 3.62
N LEU A 200 11.49 14.53 3.47
CA LEU A 200 10.14 14.51 4.03
C LEU A 200 9.21 13.68 3.12
N GLY A 201 8.61 12.67 3.70
CA GLY A 201 7.52 11.88 3.15
C GLY A 201 6.37 11.78 4.13
N PHE A 202 5.51 10.77 3.95
CA PHE A 202 4.39 10.53 4.85
C PHE A 202 4.12 9.04 5.03
N TYR A 203 3.57 8.70 6.19
CA TYR A 203 2.89 7.45 6.48
C TYR A 203 1.41 7.57 6.10
N GLN A 204 0.84 6.50 5.56
CA GLN A 204 -0.59 6.39 5.28
C GLN A 204 -1.10 5.00 5.70
N GLY A 205 -2.18 4.97 6.50
CA GLY A 205 -2.81 3.71 6.91
C GLY A 205 -4.28 3.88 7.29
N ILE A 206 -5.07 2.82 7.19
CA ILE A 206 -6.48 2.84 7.56
C ILE A 206 -6.64 2.42 9.03
N VAL A 207 -7.36 3.24 9.79
CA VAL A 207 -7.72 2.97 11.19
C VAL A 207 -9.22 2.85 11.29
N LEU A 208 -9.68 1.75 11.88
CA LEU A 208 -11.08 1.51 12.19
C LEU A 208 -11.32 1.90 13.65
N GLY A 209 -11.95 3.06 13.87
CA GLY A 209 -12.29 3.56 15.20
C GLY A 209 -13.80 3.65 15.42
N GLU A 210 -14.21 4.09 16.61
CA GLU A 210 -15.63 4.25 16.96
C GLU A 210 -16.35 5.29 16.10
N CYS A 211 -15.63 6.33 15.67
CA CYS A 211 -16.15 7.34 14.73
C CYS A 211 -16.17 6.86 13.27
N GLY A 212 -15.84 5.59 13.02
CA GLY A 212 -15.77 4.99 11.69
C GLY A 212 -14.34 4.84 11.14
N PRO A 213 -14.24 4.54 9.83
CA PRO A 213 -12.97 4.31 9.16
C PRO A 213 -12.31 5.66 8.83
N THR A 214 -11.03 5.78 9.15
CA THR A 214 -10.24 6.99 8.89
C THR A 214 -8.95 6.62 8.17
N LEU A 215 -8.47 7.50 7.30
CA LEU A 215 -7.15 7.48 6.72
C LEU A 215 -6.23 8.29 7.65
N ASN A 216 -5.32 7.63 8.34
CA ASN A 216 -4.30 8.26 9.16
C ASN A 216 -3.12 8.66 8.28
N ILE A 217 -2.79 9.96 8.24
CA ILE A 217 -1.65 10.49 7.50
C ILE A 217 -0.70 11.18 8.46
N ASN A 218 0.57 10.81 8.44
CA ASN A 218 1.59 11.37 9.34
C ASN A 218 2.86 11.72 8.58
N ASN A 219 3.51 12.83 8.90
CA ASN A 219 4.82 13.14 8.34
C ASN A 219 5.86 12.10 8.76
N LYS A 220 6.74 11.74 7.84
CA LYS A 220 7.87 10.84 8.08
C LYS A 220 9.12 11.38 7.42
N PHE A 221 10.25 11.23 8.10
CA PHE A 221 11.56 11.52 7.52
C PHE A 221 12.22 10.20 7.14
N GLY A 222 12.73 10.15 5.92
CA GLY A 222 13.52 9.03 5.40
C GLY A 222 14.95 9.47 5.13
N CYS A 223 15.90 8.55 5.27
CA CYS A 223 17.30 8.76 4.89
C CYS A 223 17.59 7.91 3.65
N PHE A 224 18.07 8.56 2.58
CA PHE A 224 18.40 7.90 1.32
C PHE A 224 19.79 8.35 0.86
N TYR A 225 20.41 7.55 -0.02
CA TYR A 225 21.61 7.98 -0.70
C TYR A 225 21.30 9.13 -1.66
N GLN A 226 22.16 10.14 -1.66
CA GLN A 226 22.13 11.19 -2.67
C GLN A 226 22.33 10.58 -4.05
N ASN A 227 21.71 11.17 -5.08
CA ASN A 227 21.91 10.76 -6.46
C ASN A 227 23.27 11.27 -6.98
N TYR A 228 24.34 10.65 -6.48
CA TYR A 228 25.71 10.92 -6.84
C TYR A 228 26.20 9.90 -7.85
N ASN A 229 27.02 10.33 -8.82
CA ASN A 229 27.82 9.36 -9.56
C ASN A 229 28.84 8.70 -8.61
N LEU A 230 29.36 7.53 -9.00
CA LEU A 230 30.25 6.73 -8.16
C LEU A 230 31.45 7.55 -7.62
N VAL A 231 32.03 8.42 -8.45
CA VAL A 231 33.18 9.24 -8.05
C VAL A 231 32.79 10.30 -7.01
N GLN A 232 31.64 10.95 -7.20
CA GLN A 232 31.09 11.90 -6.21
C GLN A 232 30.77 11.19 -4.90
N PHE A 233 30.15 10.01 -4.97
CA PHE A 233 29.81 9.22 -3.79
C PHE A 233 31.05 8.83 -2.99
N ILE A 234 32.07 8.23 -3.63
CA ILE A 234 33.32 7.85 -2.96
C ILE A 234 34.03 9.07 -2.39
N THR A 235 34.06 10.19 -3.12
CA THR A 235 34.68 11.44 -2.65
C THR A 235 34.00 11.96 -1.39
N CYS A 236 32.66 11.95 -1.36
CA CYS A 236 31.89 12.40 -0.19
C CYS A 236 32.02 11.42 0.97
N TYR A 237 31.98 10.11 0.70
CA TYR A 237 32.05 9.05 1.71
C TYR A 237 33.42 8.99 2.40
N LEU A 238 34.50 9.06 1.62
CA LEU A 238 35.87 9.06 2.14
C LEU A 238 36.34 10.45 2.61
N ASN A 239 35.52 11.49 2.40
CA ASN A 239 35.90 12.89 2.58
C ASN A 239 37.24 13.23 1.88
N TYR A 240 37.44 12.67 0.68
CA TYR A 240 38.73 12.69 -0.02
C TYR A 240 38.56 12.71 -1.53
N ASN A 241 39.18 13.69 -2.20
CA ASN A 241 39.04 13.86 -3.64
C ASN A 241 39.92 12.87 -4.43
N ILE A 242 39.33 11.73 -4.79
CA ILE A 242 40.01 10.66 -5.54
C ILE A 242 40.41 11.07 -6.97
N ARG A 243 39.78 12.10 -7.57
CA ARG A 243 40.16 12.57 -8.92
C ARG A 243 41.54 13.21 -8.93
N LYS A 244 41.90 13.93 -7.85
CA LYS A 244 43.19 14.61 -7.74
C LYS A 244 44.38 13.63 -7.66
N HIS A 245 44.18 12.41 -7.16
CA HIS A 245 45.25 11.42 -7.03
C HIS A 245 45.40 10.51 -8.26
N GLY A 246 44.33 10.23 -9.00
CA GLY A 246 44.42 9.47 -10.27
C GLY A 246 45.28 10.17 -11.32
N GLU A 247 45.21 11.51 -11.41
CA GLU A 247 46.08 12.29 -12.29
C GLU A 247 47.57 12.20 -11.91
N PHE A 248 47.87 11.99 -10.62
CA PHE A 248 49.25 11.86 -10.12
C PHE A 248 49.90 10.53 -10.53
N TYR A 249 49.13 9.45 -10.64
CA TYR A 249 49.63 8.15 -11.10
C TYR A 249 49.71 8.01 -12.63
N MET A 250 48.86 8.72 -13.37
CA MET A 250 48.93 8.75 -14.84
C MET A 250 50.09 9.62 -15.36
N LYS A 251 50.48 10.68 -14.62
CA LYS A 251 51.65 11.51 -14.96
C LYS A 251 53.00 10.87 -14.61
N ASN A 252 53.03 9.90 -13.70
CA ASN A 252 54.26 9.27 -13.22
C ASN A 252 54.53 7.87 -13.82
N ASN A 253 53.68 7.37 -14.71
CA ASN A 253 53.86 6.06 -15.39
C ASN A 253 54.12 6.19 -16.91
N PHE A 254 54.47 7.39 -17.39
CA PHE A 254 55.10 7.58 -18.69
C PHE A 254 56.57 7.94 -18.47
N PHE A 255 57.39 6.92 -18.18
CA PHE A 255 58.83 6.90 -18.41
C PHE A 255 59.24 5.49 -18.83
#